data_AF-A0A8J7RJZ5-F1
#
_entry.id   AF-A0A8J7RJZ5-F1
#
_cell.length_a   1.000
_cell.length_b   1.000
_cell.length_c   1.000
_cell.angle_alpha   90.00
_cell.angle_beta   90.00
_cell.angle_gamma   90.00
#
_symmetry.space_group_name_H-M   'P 1'
#
loop_
_entity.id
_entity.type
_entity.pdbx_description
1 polymer ?
#
loop_
_entity_poly.entity_id
_entity_poly.type
_entity_poly.pdbx_seq_one_letter_code
_entity_poly.pdbx_strand_id
1 'polypeptide(L)'
;MAWRFTLADTQTRDAFEARLRAIGAERYHDKHPFHRLLHDGHCTMTQVRAWVINRFYYQSRIPLKDAAFLSRCEDVDLRRAWRKRIEDHDGGLEDGGGIRRWLKLAEAVGLDPDYVASTRGVLPATRFACDAYVRFVRDMPMLDAVAASLTELFAPAIHRNRIAGLLEHYAFANEEALSYFQRRLEEAPQDVAFGLRYVLDHADTLDRQDAAAAALCFKTDVLWAQLDALHHAYVAPGLVPPGAWDGREGVTGDLEQPAKRVSA
;
A
#
# COMPACT_ATOMS: atom_id res chain seq x y z
N MET A 1 -17.80 -9.79 9.58
CA MET A 1 -18.15 -8.97 10.78
C MET A 1 -17.71 -9.59 12.12
N ALA A 2 -16.92 -10.66 12.14
CA ALA A 2 -16.54 -11.36 13.39
C ALA A 2 -15.62 -10.56 14.35
N TRP A 3 -15.05 -9.43 13.90
CA TRP A 3 -14.16 -8.57 14.70
C TRP A 3 -14.87 -7.37 15.35
N ARG A 4 -16.17 -7.17 15.05
CA ARG A 4 -17.01 -6.07 15.54
C ARG A 4 -17.84 -6.40 16.79
N PHE A 5 -17.70 -7.59 17.36
CA PHE A 5 -18.40 -7.92 18.60
C PHE A 5 -17.74 -7.19 19.77
N THR A 6 -18.55 -6.54 20.60
CA THR A 6 -18.18 -6.08 21.94
C THR A 6 -17.85 -7.31 22.76
N LEU A 7 -16.56 -7.63 22.85
CA LEU A 7 -16.07 -8.64 23.77
C LEU A 7 -16.28 -8.12 25.19
N ALA A 8 -16.51 -9.02 26.15
CA ALA A 8 -16.72 -8.62 27.55
C ALA A 8 -15.41 -8.49 28.32
N ASP A 9 -14.39 -9.25 27.92
CA ASP A 9 -13.12 -9.39 28.62
C ASP A 9 -11.93 -9.20 27.67
N THR A 10 -10.80 -8.76 28.24
CA THR A 10 -9.52 -8.70 27.54
C THR A 10 -9.16 -10.08 26.99
N GLN A 11 -8.83 -10.15 25.71
CA GLN A 11 -8.43 -11.39 25.05
C GLN A 11 -7.02 -11.81 25.47
N THR A 12 -6.75 -13.12 25.45
CA THR A 12 -5.36 -13.61 25.48
C THR A 12 -4.59 -13.12 24.26
N ARG A 13 -3.26 -13.11 24.37
CA ARG A 13 -2.36 -12.70 23.29
C ARG A 13 -2.66 -13.43 21.97
N ASP A 14 -2.81 -14.75 22.02
CA ASP A 14 -3.08 -15.57 20.83
C ASP A 14 -4.46 -15.30 20.24
N ALA A 15 -5.47 -15.12 21.09
CA ALA A 15 -6.82 -14.79 20.65
C ALA A 15 -6.89 -13.39 20.02
N PHE A 16 -6.14 -12.43 20.55
CA PHE A 16 -6.05 -11.09 19.97
C PHE A 16 -5.29 -11.09 18.64
N GLU A 17 -4.17 -11.82 18.52
CA GLU A 17 -3.48 -12.00 17.25
C GLU A 17 -4.40 -12.62 16.18
N ALA A 18 -5.16 -13.66 16.54
CA ALA A 18 -6.12 -14.29 15.65
C ALA A 18 -7.17 -13.28 15.14
N ARG A 19 -7.65 -12.38 16.02
CA ARG A 19 -8.57 -11.29 15.64
C ARG A 19 -7.94 -10.32 14.64
N LEU A 20 -6.69 -9.90 14.85
CA LEU A 20 -5.96 -9.04 13.90
C LEU A 20 -5.81 -9.71 12.53
N ARG A 21 -5.50 -11.01 12.50
CA ARG A 21 -5.40 -11.79 11.25
C ARG A 21 -6.74 -11.93 10.54
N ALA A 22 -7.84 -12.11 11.28
CA ALA A 22 -9.19 -12.17 10.72
C ALA A 22 -9.60 -10.87 10.02
N ILE A 23 -9.18 -9.70 10.54
CA ILE A 23 -9.40 -8.40 9.86
C ILE A 23 -8.75 -8.40 8.47
N GLY A 24 -7.51 -8.86 8.36
CA GLY A 24 -6.83 -8.95 7.06
C GLY A 24 -7.53 -9.91 6.10
N ALA A 25 -7.92 -11.10 6.58
CA ALA A 25 -8.62 -12.08 5.76
C ALA A 25 -9.94 -11.55 5.17
N GLU A 26 -10.66 -10.71 5.93
CA GLU A 26 -11.95 -10.13 5.52
C GLU A 26 -11.79 -8.83 4.71
N ARG A 27 -10.82 -7.97 5.04
CA ARG A 27 -10.80 -6.56 4.61
C ARG A 27 -9.57 -6.13 3.81
N TYR A 28 -8.55 -6.98 3.67
CA TYR A 28 -7.37 -6.58 2.94
C TYR A 28 -7.68 -6.35 1.46
N HIS A 29 -6.97 -5.42 0.84
CA HIS A 29 -7.35 -4.91 -0.48
C HIS A 29 -7.13 -5.91 -1.63
N ASP A 30 -6.56 -7.08 -1.36
CA ASP A 30 -6.43 -8.15 -2.34
C ASP A 30 -7.80 -8.69 -2.78
N LYS A 31 -8.84 -8.48 -1.96
CA LYS A 31 -10.23 -8.86 -2.24
C LYS A 31 -10.96 -7.88 -3.15
N HIS A 32 -10.43 -6.66 -3.30
CA HIS A 32 -11.08 -5.59 -4.05
C HIS A 32 -11.22 -5.97 -5.54
N PRO A 33 -12.36 -5.67 -6.21
CA PRO A 33 -12.55 -5.98 -7.64
C PRO A 33 -11.45 -5.43 -8.56
N PHE A 34 -11.02 -4.18 -8.38
CA PHE A 34 -9.90 -3.60 -9.13
C PHE A 34 -8.60 -4.41 -8.97
N HIS A 35 -8.33 -4.91 -7.76
CA HIS A 35 -7.14 -5.74 -7.53
C HIS A 35 -7.23 -7.03 -8.36
N ARG A 36 -8.37 -7.73 -8.30
CA ARG A 36 -8.59 -8.93 -9.11
C ARG A 36 -8.44 -8.64 -10.61
N LEU A 37 -9.06 -7.57 -11.12
CA LEU A 37 -8.91 -7.16 -12.53
C LEU A 37 -7.44 -6.96 -12.93
N LEU A 38 -6.65 -6.28 -12.09
CA LEU A 38 -5.24 -6.08 -12.34
C LEU A 38 -4.48 -7.40 -12.37
N HIS A 39 -4.73 -8.29 -11.41
CA HIS A 39 -3.96 -9.51 -11.24
C HIS A 39 -4.35 -10.63 -12.20
N ASP A 40 -5.59 -10.66 -12.66
CA ASP A 40 -6.11 -11.65 -13.61
C ASP A 40 -5.94 -11.20 -15.07
N GLY A 41 -5.15 -10.13 -15.31
CA GLY A 41 -4.84 -9.65 -16.67
C GLY A 41 -6.03 -8.97 -17.37
N HIS A 42 -7.01 -8.47 -16.64
CA HIS A 42 -8.20 -7.84 -17.20
C HIS A 42 -8.12 -6.31 -17.30
N CYS A 43 -7.10 -5.67 -16.71
CA CYS A 43 -6.91 -4.23 -16.86
C CYS A 43 -6.38 -3.85 -18.26
N THR A 44 -6.91 -2.75 -18.80
CA THR A 44 -6.32 -2.06 -19.95
C THR A 44 -5.03 -1.33 -19.55
N MET A 45 -4.23 -0.89 -20.54
CA MET A 45 -3.01 -0.16 -20.22
C MET A 45 -3.30 1.17 -19.52
N THR A 46 -4.37 1.87 -19.90
CA THR A 46 -4.84 3.07 -19.20
C THR A 46 -5.15 2.79 -17.74
N GLN A 47 -5.83 1.68 -17.43
CA GLN A 47 -6.14 1.29 -16.04
C GLN A 47 -4.88 0.94 -15.25
N VAL A 48 -3.91 0.26 -15.87
CA VAL A 48 -2.60 -0.03 -15.26
C VAL A 48 -1.84 1.28 -14.96
N ARG A 49 -1.72 2.18 -15.95
CA ARG A 49 -1.05 3.48 -15.80
C ARG A 49 -1.69 4.33 -14.71
N ALA A 50 -3.02 4.42 -14.68
CA ALA A 50 -3.75 5.12 -13.64
C ALA A 50 -3.45 4.55 -12.24
N TRP A 51 -3.37 3.23 -12.10
CA TRP A 51 -2.95 2.58 -10.86
C TRP A 51 -1.51 2.92 -10.48
N VAL A 52 -0.56 2.89 -11.43
CA VAL A 52 0.85 3.24 -11.16
C VAL A 52 0.97 4.68 -10.64
N ILE A 53 0.30 5.64 -11.29
CA ILE A 53 0.28 7.06 -10.89
C ILE A 53 -0.28 7.22 -9.48
N ASN A 54 -1.44 6.63 -9.20
CA ASN A 54 -2.11 6.79 -7.91
C ASN A 54 -1.35 6.08 -6.78
N ARG A 55 -0.84 4.87 -7.06
CA ARG A 55 -0.11 4.09 -6.07
C ARG A 55 1.26 4.68 -5.78
N PHE A 56 1.88 5.39 -6.72
CA PHE A 56 3.08 6.19 -6.45
C PHE A 56 2.82 7.22 -5.35
N TYR A 57 1.67 7.89 -5.34
CA TYR A 57 1.33 8.83 -4.26
C TYR A 57 1.39 8.14 -2.90
N TYR A 58 0.72 6.99 -2.75
CA TYR A 58 0.80 6.16 -1.54
C TYR A 58 2.25 5.82 -1.19
N GLN A 59 3.05 5.32 -2.14
CA GLN A 59 4.45 4.96 -1.90
C GLN A 59 5.29 6.16 -1.43
N SER A 60 5.11 7.32 -2.05
CA SER A 60 5.82 8.55 -1.68
C SER A 60 5.41 9.10 -0.31
N ARG A 61 4.24 8.72 0.22
CA ARG A 61 3.78 9.15 1.55
C ARG A 61 4.27 8.23 2.67
N ILE A 62 4.72 7.01 2.38
CA ILE A 62 5.22 6.08 3.40
C ILE A 62 6.38 6.64 4.24
N PRO A 63 7.49 7.15 3.64
CA PRO A 63 8.58 7.70 4.45
C PRO A 63 8.16 8.95 5.23
N LEU A 64 7.21 9.75 4.74
CA LEU A 64 6.66 10.89 5.47
C LEU A 64 5.83 10.44 6.69
N LYS A 65 5.01 9.41 6.51
CA LYS A 65 4.27 8.75 7.60
C LYS A 65 5.23 8.17 8.64
N ASP A 66 6.30 7.52 8.20
CA ASP A 66 7.30 6.93 9.10
C ASP A 66 8.15 7.99 9.81
N ALA A 67 8.44 9.13 9.16
CA ALA A 67 9.09 10.26 9.80
C ALA A 67 8.17 10.92 10.86
N ALA A 68 6.88 11.06 10.55
CA ALA A 68 5.89 11.56 11.51
C ALA A 68 5.80 10.63 12.74
N PHE A 69 5.83 9.31 12.53
CA PHE A 69 5.94 8.32 13.60
C PHE A 69 7.19 8.53 14.45
N LEU A 70 8.36 8.63 13.82
CA LEU A 70 9.64 8.80 14.51
C LEU A 70 9.70 10.10 15.33
N SER A 71 9.09 11.18 14.84
CA SER A 71 9.13 12.51 15.49
C SER A 71 8.52 12.53 16.91
N ARG A 72 7.66 11.55 17.22
CA ARG A 72 6.97 11.41 18.51
C ARG A 72 7.32 10.11 19.25
N CYS A 73 8.29 9.36 18.74
CA CYS A 73 8.71 8.08 19.31
C CYS A 73 9.84 8.28 20.31
N GLU A 74 9.55 8.18 21.61
CA GLU A 74 10.55 8.38 22.67
C GLU A 74 11.45 7.15 22.90
N ASP A 75 10.95 5.95 22.58
CA ASP A 75 11.70 4.69 22.66
C ASP A 75 12.81 4.61 21.59
N VAL A 76 14.07 4.50 22.04
CA VAL A 76 15.27 4.46 21.20
C VAL A 76 15.32 3.20 20.34
N ASP A 77 14.96 2.04 20.90
CA ASP A 77 15.04 0.77 20.19
C ASP A 77 13.93 0.66 19.16
N LEU A 78 12.74 1.20 19.47
CA LEU A 78 11.68 1.41 18.50
C LEU A 78 12.14 2.32 17.36
N ARG A 79 12.79 3.47 17.64
CA ARG A 79 13.32 4.34 16.58
C ARG A 79 14.38 3.65 15.71
N ARG A 80 15.28 2.86 16.31
CA ARG A 80 16.31 2.09 15.59
C ARG A 80 15.70 1.07 14.64
N ALA A 81 14.67 0.36 15.08
CA ALA A 81 13.95 -0.58 14.24
C ALA A 81 13.16 0.14 13.13
N TRP A 82 12.50 1.26 13.47
CA TRP A 82 11.56 1.92 12.56
C TRP A 82 12.22 2.76 11.46
N ARG A 83 13.40 3.35 11.70
CA ARG A 83 14.09 4.21 10.71
C ARG A 83 14.45 3.47 9.42
N LYS A 84 14.68 2.14 9.50
CA LYS A 84 14.96 1.29 8.35
C LYS A 84 13.88 1.40 7.27
N ARG A 85 12.62 1.60 7.67
CA ARG A 85 11.49 1.78 6.74
C ARG A 85 11.67 3.00 5.84
N ILE A 86 12.24 4.09 6.37
CA ILE A 86 12.57 5.30 5.59
C ILE A 86 13.75 5.00 4.67
N GLU A 87 14.81 4.40 5.22
CA GLU A 87 16.01 4.01 4.45
C GLU A 87 15.66 3.11 3.26
N ASP A 88 14.73 2.16 3.43
CA ASP A 88 14.30 1.25 2.36
C ASP A 88 13.48 1.97 1.26
N HIS A 89 12.68 2.98 1.64
CA HIS A 89 11.85 3.75 0.68
C HIS A 89 12.65 4.82 -0.06
N ASP A 90 13.48 5.58 0.65
CA ASP A 90 14.26 6.69 0.10
C ASP A 90 15.56 6.19 -0.55
N GLY A 91 16.22 5.23 0.11
CA GLY A 91 17.51 4.66 -0.27
C GLY A 91 18.68 5.63 -0.17
N GLY A 92 19.84 5.19 -0.68
CA GLY A 92 21.03 6.03 -0.78
C GLY A 92 20.94 7.06 -1.91
N LEU A 93 21.81 8.06 -1.88
CA LEU A 93 21.85 9.12 -2.91
C LEU A 93 21.99 8.55 -4.33
N GLU A 94 22.90 7.58 -4.49
CA GLU A 94 23.25 7.00 -5.79
C GLU A 94 22.34 5.85 -6.20
N ASP A 95 22.03 4.91 -5.30
CA ASP A 95 21.24 3.71 -5.63
C ASP A 95 19.71 3.97 -5.56
N GLY A 96 19.28 4.85 -4.66
CA GLY A 96 17.87 5.13 -4.39
C GLY A 96 17.13 3.96 -3.74
N GLY A 97 15.89 4.20 -3.33
CA GLY A 97 15.08 3.23 -2.61
C GLY A 97 13.88 2.72 -3.39
N GLY A 98 12.87 2.24 -2.64
CA GLY A 98 11.60 1.81 -3.19
C GLY A 98 10.91 2.86 -4.06
N ILE A 99 11.04 4.16 -3.76
CA ILE A 99 10.45 5.24 -4.57
C ILE A 99 11.05 5.23 -5.98
N ARG A 100 12.37 5.11 -6.11
CA ARG A 100 13.04 5.04 -7.42
C ARG A 100 12.67 3.78 -8.19
N ARG A 101 12.58 2.63 -7.50
CA ARG A 101 12.09 1.37 -8.12
C ARG A 101 10.64 1.49 -8.61
N TRP A 102 9.80 2.28 -7.95
CA TRP A 102 8.44 2.56 -8.42
C TRP A 102 8.43 3.44 -9.68
N LEU A 103 9.35 4.41 -9.80
CA LEU A 103 9.49 5.21 -11.02
C LEU A 103 9.96 4.37 -12.21
N LYS A 104 10.82 3.37 -12.00
CA LYS A 104 11.14 2.39 -13.06
C LYS A 104 9.91 1.61 -13.54
N LEU A 105 9.00 1.26 -12.64
CA LEU A 105 7.71 0.67 -13.03
C LEU A 105 6.87 1.65 -13.86
N ALA A 106 6.91 2.96 -13.55
CA ALA A 106 6.25 3.98 -14.36
C ALA A 106 6.81 4.03 -15.80
N GLU A 107 8.12 4.02 -15.96
CA GLU A 107 8.79 3.96 -17.27
C GLU A 107 8.36 2.72 -18.05
N ALA A 108 8.35 1.55 -17.39
CA ALA A 108 7.97 0.29 -18.02
C ALA A 108 6.52 0.29 -18.55
N VAL A 109 5.62 1.01 -17.88
CA VAL A 109 4.24 1.21 -18.37
C VAL A 109 4.10 2.41 -19.31
N GLY A 110 5.20 3.02 -19.77
CA GLY A 110 5.24 4.10 -20.74
C GLY A 110 4.85 5.48 -20.18
N LEU A 111 5.06 5.71 -18.88
CA LEU A 111 4.86 7.01 -18.24
C LEU A 111 6.19 7.72 -18.04
N ASP A 112 6.17 9.05 -18.17
CA ASP A 112 7.25 9.95 -17.76
C ASP A 112 7.43 9.89 -16.22
N PRO A 113 8.62 9.49 -15.71
CA PRO A 113 8.93 9.52 -14.29
C PRO A 113 8.68 10.87 -13.63
N ASP A 114 8.99 11.97 -14.32
CA ASP A 114 8.85 13.32 -13.76
C ASP A 114 7.37 13.70 -13.63
N TYR A 115 6.53 13.26 -14.58
CA TYR A 115 5.08 13.39 -14.46
C TYR A 115 4.56 12.65 -13.23
N VAL A 116 4.94 11.38 -13.06
CA VAL A 116 4.52 10.57 -11.91
C VAL A 116 5.03 11.18 -10.60
N ALA A 117 6.30 11.59 -10.56
CA ALA A 117 6.94 12.23 -9.41
C ALA A 117 6.28 13.56 -9.02
N SER A 118 5.77 14.31 -10.00
CA SER A 118 5.04 15.57 -9.75
C SER A 118 3.73 15.36 -8.98
N THR A 119 3.21 14.14 -8.95
CA THR A 119 1.90 13.76 -8.43
C THR A 119 0.72 14.41 -9.14
N ARG A 120 0.92 15.19 -10.22
CA ARG A 120 -0.18 15.69 -11.04
C ARG A 120 -1.01 14.50 -11.55
N GLY A 121 -2.33 14.69 -11.65
CA GLY A 121 -3.24 13.62 -12.07
C GLY A 121 -3.59 12.56 -11.01
N VAL A 122 -3.00 12.57 -9.81
CA VAL A 122 -3.43 11.68 -8.71
C VAL A 122 -4.87 12.02 -8.29
N LEU A 123 -5.71 10.98 -8.16
CA LEU A 123 -7.12 11.13 -7.77
C LEU A 123 -7.24 11.81 -6.40
N PRO A 124 -8.21 12.73 -6.22
CA PRO A 124 -8.41 13.42 -4.94
C PRO A 124 -8.69 12.44 -3.79
N ALA A 125 -9.47 11.39 -4.04
CA ALA A 125 -9.75 10.34 -3.05
C ALA A 125 -8.47 9.58 -2.63
N THR A 126 -7.57 9.29 -3.57
CA THR A 126 -6.26 8.70 -3.26
C THR A 126 -5.44 9.63 -2.37
N ARG A 127 -5.43 10.94 -2.67
CA ARG A 127 -4.73 11.94 -1.83
C ARG A 127 -5.30 11.96 -0.42
N PHE A 128 -6.62 12.09 -0.29
CA PHE A 128 -7.27 12.15 1.02
C PHE A 128 -7.04 10.89 1.84
N ALA A 129 -7.14 9.70 1.24
CA ALA A 129 -6.87 8.44 1.93
C ALA A 129 -5.41 8.33 2.41
N CYS A 130 -4.44 8.68 1.55
CA CYS A 130 -3.03 8.60 1.92
C CYS A 130 -2.65 9.66 2.97
N ASP A 131 -3.14 10.89 2.83
CA ASP A 131 -2.85 11.96 3.78
C ASP A 131 -3.52 11.70 5.13
N ALA A 132 -4.71 11.09 5.13
CA ALA A 132 -5.35 10.63 6.36
C ALA A 132 -4.46 9.62 7.09
N TYR A 133 -3.77 8.72 6.39
CA TYR A 133 -2.84 7.79 7.03
C TYR A 133 -1.63 8.50 7.66
N VAL A 134 -1.04 9.47 6.97
CA VAL A 134 0.06 10.28 7.52
C VAL A 134 -0.40 11.00 8.80
N ARG A 135 -1.58 11.65 8.77
CA ARG A 135 -2.13 12.36 9.94
C ARG A 135 -2.50 11.41 11.07
N PHE A 136 -3.12 10.27 10.78
CA PHE A 136 -3.45 9.25 11.78
C PHE A 136 -2.22 8.82 12.58
N VAL A 137 -1.12 8.53 11.89
CA VAL A 137 0.12 8.09 12.54
C VAL A 137 0.79 9.21 13.35
N ARG A 138 0.65 10.46 12.89
CA ARG A 138 1.12 11.65 13.60
C ARG A 138 0.31 11.92 14.89
N ASP A 139 -1.01 11.78 14.83
CA ASP A 139 -1.93 12.33 15.83
C ASP A 139 -2.47 11.30 16.84
N MET A 140 -2.61 10.02 16.45
CA MET A 140 -3.22 8.98 17.30
C MET A 140 -2.26 8.45 18.37
N PRO A 141 -2.72 7.72 19.40
CA PRO A 141 -1.82 7.09 20.37
C PRO A 141 -0.77 6.16 19.72
N MET A 142 0.35 5.89 20.41
CA MET A 142 1.47 5.12 19.85
C MET A 142 1.04 3.70 19.44
N LEU A 143 0.23 3.04 20.28
CA LEU A 143 -0.33 1.72 19.99
C LEU A 143 -1.09 1.70 18.66
N ASP A 144 -2.01 2.64 18.47
CA ASP A 144 -2.82 2.78 17.25
C ASP A 144 -1.95 3.00 16.01
N ALA A 145 -0.95 3.87 16.12
CA ALA A 145 -0.03 4.17 15.02
C ALA A 145 0.80 2.93 14.60
N VAL A 146 1.27 2.13 15.57
CA VAL A 146 1.94 0.85 15.29
C VAL A 146 0.94 -0.15 14.72
N ALA A 147 -0.26 -0.28 15.28
CA ALA A 147 -1.28 -1.20 14.81
C ALA A 147 -1.72 -0.91 13.36
N ALA A 148 -1.77 0.35 12.95
CA ALA A 148 -2.06 0.76 11.57
C ALA A 148 -0.94 0.39 10.56
N SER A 149 0.24 -0.08 10.98
CA SER A 149 1.26 -0.66 10.08
C SER A 149 1.04 -2.15 9.81
N LEU A 150 0.29 -2.85 10.68
CA LEU A 150 0.17 -4.32 10.67
C LEU A 150 -0.53 -4.92 9.44
N THR A 151 -1.06 -4.10 8.52
CA THR A 151 -1.44 -4.60 7.18
C THR A 151 -0.30 -5.31 6.45
N GLU A 152 0.95 -5.04 6.83
CA GLU A 152 2.11 -5.76 6.30
C GLU A 152 2.13 -7.25 6.65
N LEU A 153 1.39 -7.71 7.67
CA LEU A 153 1.15 -9.15 7.92
C LEU A 153 0.59 -9.88 6.70
N PHE A 154 -0.09 -9.15 5.81
CA PHE A 154 -0.78 -9.68 4.64
C PHE A 154 -0.03 -9.37 3.33
N ALA A 155 1.03 -8.55 3.39
CA ALA A 155 1.79 -8.08 2.23
C ALA A 155 2.59 -9.17 1.47
N PRO A 156 3.19 -10.20 2.11
CA PRO A 156 3.95 -11.20 1.37
C PRO A 156 3.12 -12.04 0.40
N ALA A 157 1.90 -12.42 0.79
CA ALA A 157 1.02 -13.21 -0.07
C ALA A 157 0.60 -12.42 -1.33
N ILE A 158 0.20 -11.16 -1.15
CA ILE A 158 -0.20 -10.28 -2.26
C ILE A 158 0.98 -9.93 -3.17
N HIS A 159 2.20 -9.74 -2.64
CA HIS A 159 3.37 -9.45 -3.47
C HIS A 159 3.74 -10.64 -4.36
N ARG A 160 3.67 -11.88 -3.85
CA ARG A 160 3.86 -13.10 -4.65
C ARG A 160 2.82 -13.21 -5.76
N ASN A 161 1.54 -13.06 -5.42
CA ASN A 161 0.45 -13.11 -6.41
C ASN A 161 0.59 -11.98 -7.44
N ARG A 162 1.05 -10.80 -7.02
CA ARG A 162 1.29 -9.66 -7.91
C ARG A 162 2.38 -9.93 -8.92
N ILE A 163 3.53 -10.43 -8.49
CA ILE A 163 4.63 -10.74 -9.39
C ILE A 163 4.19 -11.82 -10.39
N ALA A 164 3.56 -12.89 -9.92
CA ALA A 164 3.07 -13.97 -10.77
C ALA A 164 2.06 -13.48 -11.82
N GLY A 165 0.98 -12.83 -11.41
CA GLY A 165 -0.07 -12.38 -12.34
C GLY A 165 0.40 -11.28 -13.31
N LEU A 166 1.28 -10.36 -12.85
CA LEU A 166 1.82 -9.35 -13.76
C LEU A 166 2.73 -9.97 -14.84
N LEU A 167 3.63 -10.88 -14.45
CA LEU A 167 4.53 -11.59 -15.38
C LEU A 167 3.76 -12.47 -16.37
N GLU A 168 2.69 -13.10 -15.93
CA GLU A 168 1.88 -13.97 -16.78
C GLU A 168 1.13 -13.16 -17.84
N HIS A 169 0.49 -12.06 -17.44
CA HIS A 169 -0.51 -11.43 -18.29
C HIS A 169 -0.04 -10.19 -19.05
N TYR A 170 0.98 -9.45 -18.58
CA TYR A 170 1.32 -8.15 -19.17
C TYR A 170 2.66 -8.13 -19.90
N ALA A 171 2.70 -7.44 -21.04
CA ALA A 171 3.88 -7.34 -21.89
C ALA A 171 5.01 -6.51 -21.26
N PHE A 172 4.68 -5.47 -20.49
CA PHE A 172 5.66 -4.62 -19.81
C PHE A 172 6.35 -5.31 -18.62
N ALA A 173 5.81 -6.42 -18.14
CA ALA A 173 6.28 -7.08 -16.93
C ALA A 173 7.57 -7.87 -17.23
N ASN A 174 8.68 -7.38 -16.70
CA ASN A 174 9.99 -8.01 -16.70
C ASN A 174 10.65 -7.86 -15.31
N GLU A 175 11.84 -8.44 -15.14
CA GLU A 175 12.55 -8.40 -13.84
C GLU A 175 12.83 -6.97 -13.36
N GLU A 176 13.23 -6.06 -14.25
CA GLU A 176 13.52 -4.67 -13.89
C GLU A 176 12.26 -3.92 -13.44
N ALA A 177 11.17 -4.03 -14.20
CA ALA A 177 9.89 -3.39 -13.92
C ALA A 177 9.27 -3.87 -12.60
N LEU A 178 9.52 -5.13 -12.22
CA LEU A 178 8.98 -5.73 -11.01
C LEU A 178 9.96 -5.77 -9.83
N SER A 179 11.17 -5.19 -10.00
CA SER A 179 12.21 -5.14 -8.98
C SER A 179 11.72 -4.53 -7.65
N TYR A 180 10.80 -3.57 -7.71
CA TYR A 180 10.13 -3.03 -6.52
C TYR A 180 9.44 -4.13 -5.69
N PHE A 181 8.62 -4.97 -6.33
CA PHE A 181 7.85 -6.00 -5.63
C PHE A 181 8.74 -7.13 -5.12
N GLN A 182 9.79 -7.47 -5.87
CA GLN A 182 10.77 -8.49 -5.46
C GLN A 182 11.49 -8.08 -4.18
N ARG A 183 12.01 -6.83 -4.11
CA ARG A 183 12.68 -6.33 -2.90
C ARG A 183 11.76 -6.26 -1.68
N ARG A 184 10.49 -5.89 -1.87
CA ARG A 184 9.50 -5.87 -0.78
C ARG A 184 9.24 -7.24 -0.14
N LEU A 185 9.47 -8.35 -0.85
CA LEU A 185 9.36 -9.70 -0.26
C LEU A 185 10.46 -9.98 0.76
N GLU A 186 11.65 -9.38 0.59
CA GLU A 186 12.79 -9.53 1.49
C GLU A 186 12.70 -8.56 2.69
N GLU A 187 12.22 -7.33 2.47
CA GLU A 187 12.15 -6.27 3.48
C GLU A 187 10.99 -6.44 4.47
N ALA A 188 9.79 -6.83 4.00
CA ALA A 188 8.57 -6.84 4.81
C ALA A 188 8.54 -7.81 6.03
N PRO A 189 9.17 -9.01 6.01
CA PRO A 189 9.07 -9.96 7.12
C PRO A 189 9.67 -9.46 8.44
N GLN A 190 10.75 -8.68 8.41
CA GLN A 190 11.45 -8.21 9.61
C GLN A 190 10.65 -7.11 10.32
N ASP A 191 10.10 -6.19 9.54
CA ASP A 191 9.29 -5.05 9.94
C ASP A 191 8.00 -5.44 10.69
N VAL A 192 7.39 -6.54 10.26
CA VAL A 192 6.09 -7.02 10.75
C VAL A 192 6.20 -7.70 12.11
N ALA A 193 7.21 -8.56 12.31
CA ALA A 193 7.36 -9.32 13.54
C ALA A 193 7.57 -8.38 14.74
N PHE A 194 8.36 -7.32 14.54
CA PHE A 194 8.59 -6.30 15.55
C PHE A 194 7.30 -5.53 15.89
N GLY A 195 6.58 -5.04 14.88
CA GLY A 195 5.34 -4.28 15.08
C GLY A 195 4.23 -5.11 15.74
N LEU A 196 4.07 -6.38 15.33
CA LEU A 196 3.08 -7.28 15.90
C LEU A 196 3.39 -7.54 17.38
N ARG A 197 4.66 -7.81 17.72
CA ARG A 197 5.07 -7.99 19.11
C ARG A 197 4.73 -6.76 19.95
N TYR A 198 5.08 -5.56 19.48
CA TYR A 198 4.76 -4.31 20.18
C TYR A 198 3.25 -4.19 20.47
N VAL A 199 2.41 -4.41 19.47
CA VAL A 199 0.95 -4.31 19.63
C VAL A 199 0.42 -5.34 20.62
N LEU A 200 0.88 -6.59 20.54
CA LEU A 200 0.46 -7.66 21.44
C LEU A 200 0.97 -7.46 22.89
N ASP A 201 2.10 -6.79 23.08
CA ASP A 201 2.65 -6.48 24.41
C ASP A 201 1.93 -5.29 25.07
N HIS A 202 1.46 -4.31 24.27
CA HIS A 202 0.88 -3.06 24.76
C HIS A 202 -0.66 -3.01 24.71
N ALA A 203 -1.31 -3.90 23.96
CA ALA A 203 -2.76 -4.08 23.96
C ALA A 203 -3.20 -5.05 25.08
N ASP A 204 -2.90 -4.67 26.31
CA ASP A 204 -3.07 -5.44 27.55
C ASP A 204 -4.46 -5.28 28.20
N THR A 205 -5.31 -4.44 27.65
CA THR A 205 -6.72 -4.28 28.04
C THR A 205 -7.62 -4.41 26.83
N LEU A 206 -8.88 -4.79 27.05
CA LEU A 206 -9.88 -4.86 25.97
C LEU A 206 -9.97 -3.54 25.18
N ASP A 207 -10.03 -2.39 25.86
CA ASP A 207 -10.11 -1.08 25.19
C ASP A 207 -8.92 -0.83 24.26
N ARG A 208 -7.71 -1.24 24.68
CA ARG A 208 -6.49 -1.11 23.86
C ARG A 208 -6.47 -2.12 22.71
N GLN A 209 -6.98 -3.33 22.92
CA GLN A 209 -7.17 -4.32 21.85
C GLN A 209 -8.16 -3.83 20.79
N ASP A 210 -9.28 -3.25 21.23
CA ASP A 210 -10.28 -2.66 20.36
C ASP A 210 -9.73 -1.46 19.59
N ALA A 211 -8.97 -0.58 20.24
CA ALA A 211 -8.30 0.54 19.58
C ALA A 211 -7.30 0.07 18.51
N ALA A 212 -6.44 -0.91 18.82
CA ALA A 212 -5.50 -1.47 17.86
C ALA A 212 -6.20 -2.19 16.69
N ALA A 213 -7.28 -2.93 16.95
CA ALA A 213 -8.09 -3.54 15.90
C ALA A 213 -8.77 -2.47 15.02
N ALA A 214 -9.29 -1.39 15.61
CA ALA A 214 -9.88 -0.27 14.90
C ALA A 214 -8.84 0.46 14.03
N ALA A 215 -7.61 0.63 14.50
CA ALA A 215 -6.51 1.22 13.73
C ALA A 215 -6.11 0.35 12.52
N LEU A 216 -6.10 -0.98 12.68
CA LEU A 216 -5.89 -1.89 11.56
C LEU A 216 -7.05 -1.83 10.55
N CYS A 217 -8.29 -1.75 11.02
CA CYS A 217 -9.46 -1.54 10.16
C CYS A 217 -9.39 -0.22 9.39
N PHE A 218 -9.06 0.89 10.07
CA PHE A 218 -8.78 2.18 9.43
C PHE A 218 -7.75 2.04 8.31
N LYS A 219 -6.63 1.32 8.56
CA LYS A 219 -5.63 1.11 7.52
C LYS A 219 -6.17 0.31 6.34
N THR A 220 -6.98 -0.73 6.57
CA THR A 220 -7.63 -1.46 5.47
C THR A 220 -8.58 -0.57 4.69
N ASP A 221 -9.30 0.35 5.34
CA ASP A 221 -10.19 1.32 4.69
C ASP A 221 -9.41 2.30 3.81
N VAL A 222 -8.26 2.81 4.28
CA VAL A 222 -7.35 3.65 3.48
C VAL A 222 -6.93 2.95 2.18
N LEU A 223 -6.62 1.66 2.26
CA LEU A 223 -6.21 0.87 1.11
C LEU A 223 -7.37 0.57 0.16
N TRP A 224 -8.56 0.32 0.72
CA TRP A 224 -9.77 0.04 -0.04
C TRP A 224 -10.26 1.26 -0.81
N ALA A 225 -10.34 2.42 -0.15
CA ALA A 225 -10.82 3.68 -0.74
C ALA A 225 -10.00 4.14 -1.95
N GLN A 226 -8.68 3.86 -1.96
CA GLN A 226 -7.83 4.12 -3.13
C GLN A 226 -8.28 3.29 -4.35
N LEU A 227 -8.64 2.02 -4.13
CA LEU A 227 -9.07 1.13 -5.20
C LEU A 227 -10.52 1.39 -5.64
N ASP A 228 -11.41 1.82 -4.73
CA ASP A 228 -12.75 2.29 -5.08
C ASP A 228 -12.65 3.47 -6.05
N ALA A 229 -11.79 4.45 -5.74
CA ALA A 229 -11.59 5.63 -6.57
C ALA A 229 -11.02 5.28 -7.96
N LEU A 230 -10.03 4.38 -8.02
CA LEU A 230 -9.48 3.88 -9.27
C LEU A 230 -10.53 3.14 -10.10
N HIS A 231 -11.33 2.27 -9.47
CA HIS A 231 -12.37 1.53 -10.16
C HIS A 231 -13.45 2.46 -10.71
N HIS A 232 -13.92 3.41 -9.91
CA HIS A 232 -14.92 4.38 -10.34
C HIS A 232 -14.45 5.22 -11.54
N ALA A 233 -13.22 5.75 -11.45
CA ALA A 233 -12.69 6.68 -12.44
C ALA A 233 -12.24 5.99 -13.74
N TYR A 234 -11.67 4.78 -13.68
CA TYR A 234 -11.01 4.16 -14.83
C TYR A 234 -11.59 2.79 -15.25
N VAL A 235 -12.54 2.23 -14.51
CA VAL A 235 -13.18 0.95 -14.86
C VAL A 235 -14.67 1.13 -15.14
N ALA A 236 -15.47 1.40 -14.11
CA ALA A 236 -16.90 1.57 -14.22
C ALA A 236 -17.39 2.46 -13.06
N PRO A 237 -18.11 3.56 -13.35
CA PRO A 237 -18.63 4.00 -14.66
C PRO A 237 -17.58 4.64 -15.60
N GLY A 238 -16.33 4.84 -15.18
CA GLY A 238 -15.32 5.49 -16.02
C GLY A 238 -15.37 7.02 -15.96
N LEU A 239 -15.79 7.58 -14.83
CA LEU A 239 -15.97 9.02 -14.63
C LEU A 239 -14.75 9.62 -13.95
N VAL A 240 -13.81 10.11 -14.75
CA VAL A 240 -12.58 10.75 -14.26
C VAL A 240 -12.92 12.14 -13.70
N PRO A 241 -12.61 12.44 -12.41
CA PRO A 241 -12.89 13.75 -11.84
C PRO A 241 -11.92 14.82 -12.40
N PRO A 242 -12.31 16.11 -12.41
CA PRO A 242 -11.43 17.19 -12.85
C PRO A 242 -10.09 17.20 -12.10
N GLY A 243 -8.99 17.36 -12.84
CA GLY A 243 -7.62 17.39 -12.30
C GLY A 243 -6.98 16.03 -12.04
N ALA A 244 -7.73 14.92 -12.17
CA ALA A 244 -7.15 13.58 -12.24
C ALA A 244 -6.60 13.31 -13.65
N TRP A 245 -5.71 12.31 -13.76
CA TRP A 245 -5.01 11.98 -15.00
C TRP A 245 -6.00 11.63 -16.11
N ASP A 246 -5.86 12.30 -17.25
CA ASP A 246 -6.79 12.28 -18.38
C ASP A 246 -6.60 11.08 -19.33
N GLY A 247 -5.61 10.23 -19.05
CA GLY A 247 -5.24 9.10 -19.89
C GLY A 247 -4.16 9.39 -20.93
N ARG A 248 -3.66 10.62 -21.02
CA ARG A 248 -2.73 11.07 -22.08
C ARG A 248 -1.53 11.83 -21.55
N GLU A 249 -1.71 12.75 -20.60
CA GLU A 249 -0.63 13.61 -20.10
C GLU A 249 0.51 12.75 -19.49
N GLY A 250 1.76 13.04 -19.83
CA GLY A 250 2.91 12.30 -19.28
C GLY A 250 3.07 10.87 -19.81
N VAL A 251 2.37 10.47 -20.88
CA VAL A 251 2.67 9.23 -21.60
C VAL A 251 3.82 9.48 -22.58
N THR A 252 4.90 8.71 -22.46
CA THR A 252 6.11 8.81 -23.30
C THR A 252 6.20 7.68 -24.33
N GLY A 253 5.48 6.59 -24.11
CA GLY A 253 5.36 5.47 -25.05
C GLY A 253 4.14 5.57 -25.97
N ASP A 254 3.83 4.47 -26.65
CA ASP A 254 2.59 4.36 -27.41
C ASP A 254 1.38 4.37 -26.46
N LEU A 255 0.41 5.26 -26.74
CA LEU A 255 -0.84 5.33 -26.00
C LEU A 255 -1.60 4.00 -26.09
N GLU A 256 -1.54 3.36 -27.25
CA GLU A 256 -2.22 2.10 -27.58
C GLU A 256 -1.35 0.86 -27.33
N GLN A 257 -0.23 1.00 -26.60
CA GLN A 257 0.63 -0.15 -26.31
C GLN A 257 -0.18 -1.30 -25.71
N PRO A 258 -0.04 -2.53 -26.22
CA PRO A 258 -0.84 -3.64 -25.75
C PRO A 258 -0.51 -3.91 -24.28
N ALA A 259 -1.55 -3.94 -23.44
CA ALA A 259 -1.40 -4.34 -22.05
C ALA A 259 -0.94 -5.80 -21.96
N LYS A 260 -1.59 -6.65 -22.75
CA LYS A 260 -1.46 -8.10 -22.64
C LYS A 260 -0.23 -8.61 -23.37
N ARG A 261 0.43 -9.59 -22.76
CA ARG A 261 1.42 -10.41 -23.44
C ARG A 261 0.70 -11.19 -24.55
N VAL A 262 1.19 -11.07 -25.79
CA VAL A 262 0.66 -11.86 -26.91
C VAL A 262 1.07 -13.31 -26.66
N SER A 263 0.11 -14.23 -26.60
CA SER A 263 0.41 -15.67 -26.57
C SER A 263 1.13 -16.02 -27.87
N ALA A 264 2.36 -16.55 -27.75
CA ALA A 264 3.07 -17.14 -28.87
C ALA A 264 2.30 -18.32 -29.47
#